data_AF-A0A6M3LNS6-F1
#
_entry.id   AF-A0A6M3LNS6-F1
#
_cell.length_a   1.000
_cell.length_b   1.000
_cell.length_c   1.000
_cell.angle_alpha   90.00
_cell.angle_beta   90.00
_cell.angle_gamma   90.00
#
_symmetry.space_group_name_H-M   'P 1'
#
loop_
_entity.id
_entity.type
_entity.pdbx_description
1 polymer ?
#
loop_
_entity_poly.entity_id
_entity_poly.type
_entity_poly.pdbx_seq_one_letter_code
_entity_poly.pdbx_strand_id
1 'polypeptide(L)'
;MKPRKVTLKQIGYTIKGISTLCLWDGSEGIIQMNKEFIPIDNLSHTNLLKCINDGGFGCEEIKEATLDIYDLFENEYKEFNRIIKVKGMPHRQKLFNRGI
;
A
#
# COMPACT_ATOMS: atom_id res chain seq x y z
N MET A 1 17.29 38.17 -1.33
CA MET A 1 17.61 36.85 -0.73
C MET A 1 17.99 35.90 -1.87
N LYS A 2 19.18 35.27 -1.86
CA LYS A 2 19.52 34.27 -2.88
C LYS A 2 18.88 32.92 -2.48
N PRO A 3 18.21 32.21 -3.40
CA PRO A 3 17.66 30.89 -3.07
C PRO A 3 18.80 29.93 -2.68
N ARG A 4 18.66 29.25 -1.55
CA ARG A 4 19.57 28.16 -1.16
C ARG A 4 19.10 26.87 -1.80
N LYS A 5 20.00 26.17 -2.50
CA LYS A 5 19.75 24.84 -3.04
C LYS A 5 19.77 23.84 -1.89
N VAL A 6 18.64 23.17 -1.66
CA VAL A 6 18.54 22.03 -0.75
C VAL A 6 18.51 20.77 -1.63
N THR A 7 19.33 19.77 -1.28
CA THR A 7 19.30 18.46 -1.94
C THR A 7 18.72 17.48 -0.94
N LEU A 8 17.63 16.82 -1.32
CA LEU A 8 17.02 15.77 -0.52
C LEU A 8 17.34 14.42 -1.14
N LYS A 9 17.74 13.46 -0.31
CA LYS A 9 17.94 12.08 -0.76
C LYS A 9 16.64 11.30 -0.57
N GLN A 10 16.19 10.62 -1.62
CA GLN A 10 15.05 9.71 -1.52
C GLN A 10 15.49 8.45 -0.75
N ILE A 11 14.68 8.04 0.23
CA ILE A 11 14.94 6.86 1.08
C ILE A 11 13.97 5.70 0.77
N GLY A 12 12.84 5.99 0.11
CA GLY A 12 11.92 4.96 -0.35
C GLY A 12 10.55 5.49 -0.75
N TYR A 13 9.54 4.69 -0.48
CA TYR A 13 8.15 4.96 -0.85
C TYR A 13 7.24 4.79 0.35
N THR A 14 6.31 5.73 0.53
CA THR A 14 5.16 5.54 1.43
C THR A 14 3.96 5.15 0.59
N ILE A 15 3.35 4.01 0.92
CA ILE A 15 2.14 3.50 0.30
C ILE A 15 0.99 3.68 1.28
N LYS A 16 -0.08 4.33 0.84
CA LYS A 16 -1.36 4.38 1.56
C LYS A 16 -2.49 4.28 0.54
N GLY A 17 -3.73 4.29 0.98
CA GLY A 17 -4.86 4.31 0.05
C GLY A 17 -6.08 3.68 0.65
N ILE A 18 -6.95 3.16 -0.21
CA ILE A 18 -8.21 2.54 0.19
C ILE A 18 -8.30 1.11 -0.33
N SER A 19 -8.98 0.26 0.43
CA SER A 19 -9.30 -1.11 0.01
C SER A 19 -10.81 -1.35 0.12
N THR A 20 -11.36 -2.00 -0.89
CA THR A 20 -12.73 -2.50 -0.90
C THR A 20 -12.72 -3.95 -0.44
N LEU A 21 -13.40 -4.22 0.65
CA LEU A 21 -13.45 -5.49 1.35
C LEU A 21 -14.77 -6.21 1.09
N CYS A 22 -14.72 -7.54 1.08
CA CYS A 22 -15.89 -8.39 1.30
C CYS A 22 -15.84 -8.89 2.75
N LEU A 23 -16.91 -8.68 3.50
CA LEU A 23 -17.05 -9.13 4.87
C LEU A 23 -17.67 -10.53 4.91
N TRP A 24 -17.57 -11.19 6.07
CA TRP A 24 -18.00 -12.59 6.27
C TRP A 24 -19.51 -12.81 6.15
N ASP A 25 -20.31 -11.76 6.26
CA ASP A 25 -21.76 -11.80 6.03
C ASP A 25 -22.14 -11.55 4.56
N GLY A 26 -21.13 -11.44 3.67
CA GLY A 26 -21.30 -11.16 2.25
C GLY A 26 -21.46 -9.68 1.92
N SER A 27 -21.47 -8.78 2.91
CA SER A 27 -21.53 -7.34 2.67
C SER A 27 -20.18 -6.78 2.17
N GLU A 28 -20.20 -5.58 1.61
CA GLU A 28 -19.00 -4.87 1.17
C GLU A 28 -18.73 -3.63 2.01
N GLY A 29 -17.45 -3.33 2.24
CA GLY A 29 -17.01 -2.13 2.94
C GLY A 29 -15.78 -1.52 2.30
N ILE A 30 -15.63 -0.20 2.39
CA ILE A 30 -14.42 0.51 1.96
C ILE A 30 -13.69 1.00 3.21
N ILE A 31 -12.40 0.69 3.30
CA ILE A 31 -11.56 1.13 4.41
C ILE A 31 -10.40 1.96 3.93
N GLN A 32 -9.90 2.82 4.81
CA GLN A 32 -8.60 3.46 4.67
C GLN A 32 -7.53 2.47 5.13
N MET A 33 -6.57 2.19 4.25
CA MET A 33 -5.46 1.28 4.54
C MET A 33 -4.48 1.90 5.53
N ASN A 34 -3.83 1.05 6.33
CA ASN A 34 -2.65 1.45 7.08
C ASN A 34 -1.51 1.80 6.12
N LYS A 35 -0.72 2.82 6.50
CA LYS A 35 0.44 3.26 5.73
C LYS A 35 1.56 2.21 5.83
N GLU A 36 2.19 1.94 4.70
CA GLU A 36 3.31 1.01 4.59
C GLU A 36 4.53 1.70 3.97
N PHE A 37 5.72 1.21 4.31
CA PHE A 37 6.99 1.73 3.79
C PHE A 37 7.72 0.67 2.97
N ILE A 38 8.18 1.06 1.78
CA ILE A 38 9.06 0.25 0.95
C ILE A 38 10.40 1.00 0.79
N PRO A 39 11.54 0.42 1.22
CA PRO A 39 12.86 0.98 0.94
C PRO A 39 13.08 1.16 -0.56
N ILE A 40 13.84 2.20 -0.97
CA ILE A 40 14.04 2.53 -2.39
C ILE A 40 14.54 1.34 -3.23
N ASP A 41 15.47 0.56 -2.69
CA ASP A 41 16.06 -0.60 -3.38
C ASP A 41 15.14 -1.83 -3.45
N ASN A 42 13.99 -1.78 -2.76
CA ASN A 42 13.07 -2.90 -2.62
C ASN A 42 11.73 -2.68 -3.37
N LEU A 43 11.62 -1.64 -4.20
CA LEU A 43 10.41 -1.42 -4.98
C LEU A 43 10.25 -2.51 -6.04
N SER A 44 9.25 -3.36 -5.84
CA SER A 44 8.85 -4.40 -6.78
C SER A 44 7.33 -4.52 -6.78
N HIS A 45 6.77 -5.08 -7.86
CA HIS A 45 5.34 -5.36 -7.93
C HIS A 45 4.88 -6.20 -6.74
N THR A 46 5.61 -7.27 -6.41
CA THR A 46 5.29 -8.15 -5.27
C THR A 46 5.29 -7.40 -3.93
N ASN A 47 6.27 -6.54 -3.67
CA ASN A 47 6.31 -5.78 -2.41
C ASN A 47 5.21 -4.72 -2.36
N LEU A 48 4.84 -4.12 -3.50
CA LEU A 48 3.70 -3.22 -3.58
C LEU A 48 2.38 -3.94 -3.23
N LEU A 49 2.15 -5.13 -3.79
CA LEU A 49 0.96 -5.93 -3.46
C LEU A 49 0.94 -6.33 -1.98
N LYS A 50 2.12 -6.51 -1.35
CA LYS A 50 2.20 -6.83 0.07
C LYS A 50 1.73 -5.68 0.97
N CYS A 51 1.73 -4.46 0.48
CA CYS A 51 1.23 -3.29 1.22
C CYS A 51 -0.29 -3.19 1.25
N ILE A 52 -1.01 -3.94 0.41
CA ILE A 52 -2.48 -4.00 0.46
C ILE A 52 -2.93 -4.72 1.73
N ASN A 53 -3.77 -4.04 2.51
CA ASN A 53 -4.20 -4.47 3.83
C ASN A 53 -5.63 -3.98 4.11
N ASP A 54 -6.27 -4.58 5.10
CA ASP A 54 -7.64 -4.33 5.54
C ASP A 54 -7.73 -3.31 6.69
N GLY A 55 -6.64 -2.61 7.02
CA GLY A 55 -6.58 -1.69 8.15
C GLY A 55 -6.68 -2.36 9.52
N GLY A 56 -6.65 -3.70 9.59
CA GLY A 56 -6.84 -4.48 10.82
C GLY A 56 -8.30 -4.78 11.18
N PHE A 57 -9.24 -4.55 10.26
CA PHE A 57 -10.68 -4.82 10.49
C PHE A 57 -11.04 -6.31 10.40
N GLY A 58 -10.26 -7.10 9.65
CA GLY A 58 -10.63 -8.45 9.25
C GLY A 58 -11.63 -8.44 8.09
N CYS A 59 -11.38 -9.25 7.07
CA CYS A 59 -12.28 -9.42 5.94
C CYS A 59 -12.21 -10.85 5.40
N GLU A 60 -13.21 -11.27 4.65
CA GLU A 60 -13.15 -12.52 3.88
C GLU A 60 -12.27 -12.34 2.64
N GLU A 61 -12.33 -11.19 1.96
CA GLU A 61 -11.58 -10.89 0.74
C GLU A 61 -11.29 -9.39 0.60
N ILE A 62 -10.16 -9.04 -0.03
CA ILE A 62 -9.92 -7.68 -0.55
C ILE A 62 -10.21 -7.71 -2.05
N LYS A 63 -11.37 -7.19 -2.46
CA LYS A 63 -11.84 -7.21 -3.86
C LYS A 63 -11.00 -6.32 -4.75
N GLU A 64 -10.69 -5.12 -4.28
CA GLU A 64 -9.84 -4.17 -4.99
C GLU A 64 -9.18 -3.20 -4.02
N ALA A 65 -8.10 -2.56 -4.48
CA ALA A 65 -7.42 -1.52 -3.73
C ALA A 65 -6.97 -0.40 -4.67
N THR A 66 -7.04 0.83 -4.16
CA THR A 66 -6.44 2.01 -4.78
C THR A 66 -5.29 2.48 -3.90
N LEU A 67 -4.09 2.45 -4.44
CA LEU A 67 -2.83 2.78 -3.77
C LEU A 67 -2.34 4.15 -4.21
N ASP A 68 -2.15 5.04 -3.24
CA ASP A 68 -1.45 6.30 -3.39
C ASP A 68 0.03 6.10 -3.02
N ILE A 69 0.90 6.33 -3.99
CA ILE A 69 2.35 6.17 -3.84
C ILE A 69 2.99 7.54 -3.68
N TYR A 70 3.77 7.69 -2.62
CA TYR A 70 4.55 8.90 -2.35
C TYR A 70 6.03 8.55 -2.32
N ASP A 71 6.84 9.38 -2.96
CA ASP A 71 8.29 9.37 -2.76
C ASP A 71 8.58 9.90 -1.35
N LEU A 72 9.35 9.14 -0.57
CA LEU A 72 9.77 9.52 0.77
C LEU A 72 11.24 9.92 0.74
N PHE A 73 11.53 11.11 1.23
CA PHE A 73 12.86 11.66 1.35
C PHE A 73 13.31 11.70 2.81
N GLU A 74 14.61 11.92 3.01
CA GLU A 74 15.17 12.25 4.32
C GLU A 74 14.39 13.42 4.98
N ASN A 75 14.26 13.40 6.30
CA ASN A 75 13.44 14.32 7.10
C ASN A 75 11.91 14.19 6.89
N GLU A 76 11.44 13.01 6.50
CA GLU A 76 10.01 12.67 6.34
C GLU A 76 9.25 13.48 5.28
N TYR A 77 9.95 14.26 4.46
CA TYR A 77 9.33 14.95 3.34
C TYR A 77 8.77 13.92 2.36
N LYS A 78 7.53 14.14 1.92
CA LYS A 78 6.80 13.25 1.02
C LYS A 78 6.31 14.03 -0.18
N GLU A 79 6.54 13.48 -1.35
CA GLU A 79 6.01 14.00 -2.61
C GLU A 79 5.07 12.97 -3.22
N PHE A 80 3.91 13.42 -3.69
CA PHE A 80 2.98 12.53 -4.40
C PHE A 80 3.61 12.10 -5.72
N ASN A 81 3.64 10.79 -5.97
CA ASN A 81 4.19 10.24 -7.21
C ASN A 81 3.05 9.83 -8.15
N ARG A 82 2.23 8.84 -7.76
CA ARG A 82 1.18 8.27 -8.61
C ARG A 82 0.12 7.50 -7.82
N ILE A 83 -0.96 7.13 -8.53
CA ILE A 83 -2.00 6.21 -8.04
C ILE A 83 -1.94 4.92 -8.84
N ILE A 84 -2.08 3.78 -8.15
CA ILE A 84 -2.21 2.45 -8.76
C ILE A 84 -3.50 1.79 -8.30
N LYS A 85 -4.27 1.25 -9.23
CA LYS A 85 -5.48 0.45 -8.92
C LYS A 85 -5.18 -1.03 -9.14
N VAL A 86 -5.57 -1.86 -8.19
CA VAL A 86 -5.39 -3.32 -8.25
C VAL A 86 -6.72 -4.00 -8.01
N LYS A 87 -7.03 -5.04 -8.81
CA LYS A 87 -8.25 -5.84 -8.72
C LYS A 87 -7.94 -7.29 -8.39
N GLY A 88 -8.80 -7.92 -7.59
CA GLY A 88 -8.85 -9.36 -7.33
C GLY A 88 -7.67 -9.87 -6.52
N MET A 89 -7.73 -9.70 -5.18
CA MET A 89 -6.73 -10.28 -4.28
C MET A 89 -7.34 -11.39 -3.42
N PRO A 90 -6.98 -12.67 -3.63
CA PRO A 90 -7.41 -13.72 -2.73
C PRO A 90 -6.86 -13.46 -1.33
N HIS A 91 -7.70 -13.59 -0.31
CA HIS A 91 -7.30 -13.44 1.08
C HIS A 91 -6.10 -14.36 1.38
N ARG A 92 -5.00 -13.76 1.90
CA ARG A 92 -3.70 -14.40 2.16
C ARG A 92 -3.78 -15.75 2.88
N GLN A 93 -4.86 -16.07 3.61
CA GLN A 93 -5.03 -17.38 4.24
C GLN A 93 -5.00 -18.56 3.25
N LYS A 94 -5.41 -18.37 1.99
CA LYS A 94 -5.41 -19.48 1.01
C LYS A 94 -4.02 -19.83 0.43
N LEU A 95 -2.99 -19.01 0.66
CA LEU A 95 -1.64 -19.30 0.16
C LEU A 95 -0.81 -20.21 1.10
N PHE A 96 -1.25 -20.43 2.35
CA PHE A 96 -0.57 -21.31 3.30
C PHE A 96 -1.12 -22.74 3.35
N ASN A 97 -2.26 -23.03 2.70
CA ASN A 97 -2.90 -24.36 2.73
C ASN A 97 -2.70 -25.20 1.46
N ARG A 98 -1.64 -24.94 0.66
CA ARG A 98 -1.27 -25.79 -0.49
C ARG A 98 0.10 -26.43 -0.36
N GLY A 99 0.49 -26.75 0.87
CA GLY A 99 1.78 -27.36 1.16
C GLY A 99 1.75 -28.26 2.39
N ILE A 100 0.81 -29.21 2.45
CA ILE A 100 0.96 -30.55 3.07
C ILE A 100 0.07 -31.50 2.27
#